data_AF-A0A8J6JWJ3-F1
#
_entry.id   AF-A0A8J6JWJ3-F1
#
_cell.length_a   1.000
_cell.length_b   1.000
_cell.length_c   1.000
_cell.angle_alpha   90.00
_cell.angle_beta   90.00
_cell.angle_gamma   90.00
#
_symmetry.space_group_name_H-M   'P 1'
#
loop_
_entity.id
_entity.type
_entity.pdbx_description
1 polymer ?
#
loop_
_entity_poly.entity_id
_entity_poly.type
_entity_poly.pdbx_seq_one_letter_code
_entity_poly.pdbx_strand_id
1 'polypeptide(L)' 'MSAALSPIASPTHAGAERLAGLWNSLVAAAQVSAMAWRRLATRRGAAEMDARMRRDVGLTPRLVRAELNRAPWQIEAGLR' A
#
# COMPACT_ATOMS: atom_id res chain seq x y z
N MET A 1 -29.53 47.08 23.74
CA MET A 1 -29.96 45.99 22.82
C MET A 1 -28.73 45.11 22.57
N SER A 2 -28.55 44.04 23.35
CA SER A 2 -27.41 43.11 23.17
C SER A 2 -27.83 41.97 22.26
N ALA A 3 -27.18 41.85 21.11
CA ALA A 3 -27.32 40.69 20.23
C ALA A 3 -26.58 39.51 20.88
N ALA A 4 -27.33 38.49 21.28
CA ALA A 4 -26.77 37.22 21.71
C ALA A 4 -26.09 36.55 20.50
N LEU A 5 -24.76 36.41 20.56
CA LEU A 5 -24.00 35.59 19.63
C LEU A 5 -24.42 34.13 19.85
N SER A 6 -25.14 33.55 18.88
CA SER A 6 -25.45 32.12 18.89
C SER A 6 -24.15 31.31 18.92
N PRO A 7 -24.06 30.25 19.75
CA PRO A 7 -22.90 29.37 19.73
C PRO A 7 -22.85 28.67 18.38
N ILE A 8 -21.76 28.89 17.63
CA ILE A 8 -21.43 28.08 16.46
C ILE A 8 -21.29 26.65 16.99
N ALA A 9 -22.23 25.78 16.62
CA ALA A 9 -22.20 24.38 17.01
C ALA A 9 -20.85 23.79 16.57
N SER A 10 -19.97 23.49 17.54
CA SER A 10 -18.72 22.81 17.25
C SER A 10 -19.04 21.45 16.64
N PRO A 11 -18.31 21.02 15.59
CA PRO A 11 -18.49 19.67 15.06
C PRO A 11 -18.32 18.69 16.22
N THR A 12 -19.32 17.82 16.42
CA THR A 12 -19.30 16.82 17.48
C THR A 12 -18.02 15.99 17.36
N HIS A 13 -17.29 15.81 18.46
CA HIS A 13 -16.03 15.04 18.49
C HIS A 13 -16.16 13.67 17.80
N ALA A 14 -17.33 13.02 17.95
CA ALA A 14 -17.66 11.75 17.29
C ALA A 14 -17.66 11.81 15.74
N GLY A 15 -18.03 12.94 15.14
CA GLY A 15 -17.98 13.14 13.70
C GLY A 15 -16.55 13.29 13.18
N ALA A 16 -15.71 14.01 13.93
CA ALA A 16 -14.29 14.19 13.61
C ALA A 16 -13.50 12.87 13.71
N GLU A 17 -13.75 12.06 14.74
CA GLU A 17 -13.13 10.75 14.92
C GLU A 17 -13.48 9.77 13.80
N ARG A 18 -14.76 9.76 13.36
CA ARG A 18 -15.20 8.93 12.22
C ARG A 18 -14.50 9.32 10.92
N LEU A 19 -14.38 10.61 10.63
CA LEU A 19 -13.68 11.09 9.44
C LEU A 19 -12.20 10.74 9.48
N ALA A 20 -11.56 10.87 10.65
CA ALA A 20 -10.16 10.46 10.85
C ALA A 20 -9.98 8.95 10.62
N GLY A 21 -10.89 8.11 11.11
CA GLY A 21 -10.87 6.67 10.89
C GLY A 21 -11.03 6.27 9.41
N LEU A 22 -11.94 6.93 8.69
CA LEU A 22 -12.11 6.72 7.25
C LEU A 22 -10.86 7.15 6.47
N TRP A 23 -10.28 8.29 6.82
CA TRP A 23 -9.04 8.77 6.21
C TRP A 23 -7.88 7.79 6.40
N ASN A 24 -7.67 7.31 7.63
CA ASN A 24 -6.63 6.33 7.92
C ASN A 24 -6.83 5.02 7.16
N SER A 25 -8.09 4.59 6.98
CA SER A 25 -8.43 3.38 6.21
C SER A 25 -8.10 3.55 4.72
N LEU A 26 -8.40 4.72 4.15
CA LEU A 26 -8.05 5.03 2.76
C LEU A 26 -6.54 5.10 2.54
N VAL A 27 -5.80 5.70 3.47
CA VAL A 27 -4.32 5.74 3.43
C VAL A 27 -3.75 4.33 3.48
N ALA A 28 -4.25 3.48 4.38
CA ALA A 28 -3.82 2.08 4.47
C ALA A 28 -4.10 1.32 3.16
N ALA A 29 -5.29 1.48 2.57
CA ALA A 29 -5.65 0.86 1.30
C ALA A 29 -4.76 1.34 0.13
N ALA A 30 -4.42 2.63 0.11
CA ALA A 30 -3.52 3.21 -0.89
C ALA A 30 -2.10 2.63 -0.75
N GLN A 31 -1.58 2.48 0.48
CA GLN A 31 -0.27 1.88 0.73
C GLN A 31 -0.22 0.41 0.29
N VAL A 32 -1.26 -0.38 0.59
CA VAL A 32 -1.36 -1.77 0.14
C VAL A 32 -1.39 -1.86 -1.38
N SER A 33 -2.18 -1.00 -2.03
CA SER A 33 -2.28 -0.94 -3.49
C SER A 33 -0.97 -0.55 -4.16
N ALA A 34 -0.26 0.43 -3.62
CA ALA A 34 1.05 0.86 -4.13
C ALA A 34 2.11 -0.24 -4.01
N MET A 35 2.13 -0.98 -2.88
CA MET A 35 3.02 -2.14 -2.72
C MET A 35 2.69 -3.27 -3.70
N ALA A 36 1.39 -3.59 -3.87
CA ALA A 36 0.95 -4.59 -4.82
C ALA A 36 1.36 -4.23 -6.27
N TRP A 37 1.20 -2.95 -6.64
CA TRP A 37 1.62 -2.45 -7.96
C TRP A 37 3.13 -2.55 -8.15
N ARG A 38 3.92 -2.16 -7.14
CA ARG A 38 5.39 -2.26 -7.20
C ARG A 38 5.84 -3.70 -7.43
N ARG A 39 5.24 -4.67 -6.74
CA ARG A 39 5.51 -6.10 -6.98
C ARG A 39 5.14 -6.53 -8.39
N LEU A 40 3.97 -6.12 -8.89
CA LEU A 40 3.55 -6.46 -10.26
C LEU A 40 4.54 -5.90 -11.30
N ALA A 41 5.00 -4.67 -11.12
CA ALA A 41 6.01 -4.05 -11.97
C ALA A 41 7.35 -4.81 -11.90
N THR A 42 7.81 -5.19 -10.70
CA THR A 42 9.02 -6.01 -10.53
C THR A 42 8.88 -7.38 -11.21
N ARG A 43 7.70 -8.01 -11.15
CA ARG A 43 7.43 -9.28 -11.82
C ARG A 43 7.45 -9.18 -13.34
N ARG A 44 6.88 -8.11 -13.89
CA ARG A 44 6.98 -7.83 -15.33
C ARG A 44 8.43 -7.65 -15.76
N GLY A 45 9.20 -6.83 -15.02
CA GLY A 45 10.63 -6.69 -15.25
C GLY A 45 11.38 -8.02 -15.20
N ALA A 46 11.12 -8.86 -14.18
CA ALA A 46 11.76 -10.17 -14.06
C ALA A 46 11.35 -11.17 -15.16
N ALA A 47 10.11 -11.08 -15.67
CA ALA A 47 9.65 -11.89 -16.79
C ALA A 47 10.32 -11.47 -18.11
N GLU A 48 10.55 -10.17 -18.29
CA GLU A 48 11.18 -9.56 -19.47
C GLU A 48 12.72 -9.67 -19.45
N MET A 49 13.33 -9.89 -18.28
CA MET A 49 14.79 -10.08 -18.15
C MET A 49 15.27 -11.33 -18.89
N ASP A 50 16.29 -11.17 -19.73
CA ASP A 50 16.98 -12.28 -20.39
C ASP A 50 17.77 -13.15 -19.40
N ALA A 51 18.07 -14.40 -19.77
CA ALA A 51 18.75 -15.38 -18.93
C ALA A 51 20.14 -14.90 -18.46
N ARG A 52 20.83 -14.09 -19.27
CA ARG A 52 22.13 -13.50 -18.90
C ARG A 52 21.97 -12.44 -17.81
N MET A 53 21.00 -11.54 -17.97
CA MET A 53 20.68 -10.51 -16.97
C MET A 53 20.28 -11.12 -15.63
N ARG A 54 19.49 -12.20 -15.62
CA ARG A 54 19.11 -12.90 -14.38
C ARG A 54 20.32 -13.46 -13.65
N ARG A 55 21.29 -14.03 -14.38
CA ARG A 55 22.55 -14.52 -13.78
C ARG A 55 23.37 -13.39 -13.18
N ASP A 56 23.47 -12.25 -13.85
CA ASP A 56 24.30 -11.13 -13.40
C ASP A 56 23.82 -10.53 -12.06
N VAL A 57 22.52 -10.58 -11.78
CA VAL A 57 21.95 -10.17 -10.47
C VAL A 57 21.71 -11.35 -9.50
N GLY A 58 22.23 -12.55 -9.80
CA GLY A 58 22.09 -13.72 -8.94
C GLY A 58 20.67 -14.28 -8.83
N LEU A 59 19.76 -13.91 -9.73
CA LEU A 59 18.40 -14.43 -9.76
C LEU A 59 18.37 -15.82 -10.37
N THR A 60 18.14 -16.82 -9.52
CA THR A 60 17.94 -18.19 -9.99
C THR A 60 16.54 -18.36 -10.62
N PRO A 61 16.38 -19.24 -11.64
CA PRO A 61 15.08 -19.51 -12.23
C PRO A 61 14.02 -19.99 -11.22
N ARG A 62 14.45 -20.60 -10.11
CA ARG A 62 13.58 -21.04 -9.01
C ARG A 62 13.03 -19.85 -8.23
N LEU A 63 13.87 -18.85 -7.89
CA LEU A 63 13.44 -17.65 -7.18
C LEU A 63 12.48 -16.80 -8.02
N VAL A 64 12.76 -16.66 -9.32
CA VAL A 64 11.86 -15.95 -10.24
C VAL A 64 10.49 -16.63 -10.30
N ARG A 65 10.46 -17.95 -10.41
CA ARG A 65 9.19 -18.72 -10.41
C ARG A 65 8.43 -18.57 -9.09
N ALA A 66 9.14 -18.62 -7.97
CA ALA A 66 8.54 -18.44 -6.65
C ALA A 66 7.91 -17.04 -6.51
N GLU A 67 8.61 -15.98 -6.97
CA GLU A 67 8.07 -14.63 -6.91
C GLU A 67 6.90 -14.42 -7.86
N LEU A 68 6.96 -14.96 -9.09
CA LEU A 68 5.85 -14.89 -10.04
C LEU A 68 4.58 -15.57 -9.51
N ASN A 69 4.72 -16.68 -8.79
CA ASN A 69 3.60 -17.45 -8.23
C ASN A 69 3.06 -16.90 -6.89
N ARG A 70 3.76 -15.96 -6.24
CA ARG A 70 3.35 -15.39 -4.95
C ARG A 70 2.12 -14.50 -5.12
N ALA A 71 1.15 -14.53 -4.21
CA ALA A 71 0.02 -13.59 -4.32
C ALA A 71 0.48 -12.14 -4.04
N PRO A 72 0.02 -11.11 -4.77
CA PRO A 72 0.53 -9.75 -4.61
C PRO A 72 0.32 -9.17 -3.19
N TRP A 73 -0.72 -9.61 -2.49
CA TRP A 73 -1.04 -9.24 -1.10
C TRP A 73 -0.30 -10.06 -0.02
N GLN A 74 0.49 -11.08 -0.37
CA GLN A 74 1.32 -11.80 0.59
C GLN A 74 2.56 -10.97 0.96
N ILE A 75 2.39 -9.98 1.82
CA ILE A 75 3.48 -9.21 2.41
C ILE A 75 4.05 -10.07 3.55
N GLU A 76 5.32 -10.49 3.46
CA GLU A 76 5.99 -11.03 4.65
C GLU A 76 6.18 -9.86 5.61
N ALA A 77 5.42 -9.88 6.71
CA ALA A 77 5.64 -9.01 7.84
C ALA A 77 6.90 -9.50 8.57
N GLY A 78 8.09 -9.23 8.02
CA GLY A 78 9.34 -9.56 8.70
C GLY A 78 10.47 -9.93 7.77
N LEU A 79 11.30 -8.93 7.45
CA LEU A 79 12.74 -9.09 7.49
C LEU A 79 13.24 -8.03 8.48
N ARG A 80 13.47 -8.48 9.71
CA ARG A 80 14.40 -7.85 10.65
C ARG A 80 15.81 -8.29 10.29
#